data_AF-A0A034WHT6-F1
#
_entry.id   AF-A0A034WHT6-F1
#
_cell.length_a   1.000
_cell.length_b   1.000
_cell.length_c   1.000
_cell.angle_alpha   90.00
_cell.angle_beta   90.00
_cell.angle_gamma   90.00
#
_symmetry.space_group_name_H-M   'P 1'
#
loop_
_entity.id
_entity.type
_entity.pdbx_description
1 polymer ?
#
loop_
_entity_poly.entity_id
_entity_poly.type
_entity_poly.pdbx_seq_one_letter_code
_entity_poly.pdbx_strand_id
1 'polypeptide(L)'
;SISIDFNKSRRTFLFKLSKMANKCIFLFVCLCSIALIAALPLQEDSKVPQEGQPPVLARHVRSPDGGSVGVDVNQDSASAHYNQNIYTSDDGNFKVDAAAQASHNFHTNDNSYSGAISGSFSW
;
A
#
# COMPACT_ATOMS: atom_id res chain seq x y z
N SER A 1 58.18 -35.35 -16.61
CA SER A 1 57.24 -34.49 -17.34
C SER A 1 55.92 -34.45 -16.57
N ILE A 2 55.64 -33.34 -15.89
CA ILE A 2 54.39 -33.13 -15.14
C ILE A 2 53.42 -32.45 -16.11
N SER A 3 52.56 -33.23 -16.76
CA SER A 3 51.40 -32.71 -17.50
C SER A 3 50.32 -32.36 -16.48
N ILE A 4 50.29 -31.11 -16.04
CA ILE A 4 49.21 -30.60 -15.18
C ILE A 4 47.95 -30.46 -16.04
N ASP A 5 46.93 -31.20 -15.62
CA ASP A 5 45.64 -31.40 -16.29
C ASP A 5 44.79 -30.10 -16.29
N PHE A 6 45.15 -29.16 -17.17
CA PHE A 6 44.53 -27.83 -17.32
C PHE A 6 43.03 -27.89 -17.68
N ASN A 7 42.56 -29.05 -18.16
CA ASN A 7 41.18 -29.26 -18.60
C ASN A 7 40.19 -29.35 -17.41
N LYS A 8 40.62 -29.91 -16.27
CA LYS A 8 39.75 -30.13 -15.12
C LYS A 8 39.35 -28.83 -14.41
N SER A 9 40.28 -27.88 -14.31
CA SER A 9 40.06 -26.57 -13.66
C SER A 9 39.12 -25.65 -14.45
N ARG A 10 39.21 -25.67 -15.79
CA ARG A 10 38.31 -24.87 -16.65
C ARG A 10 36.86 -25.37 -16.58
N ARG A 11 36.64 -26.69 -16.52
CA ARG A 11 35.29 -27.27 -16.44
C ARG A 11 34.59 -26.88 -15.13
N THR A 12 35.26 -26.98 -13.99
CA THR A 12 34.66 -26.59 -12.69
C THR A 12 34.36 -25.10 -12.58
N PHE A 13 35.17 -24.23 -13.18
CA PHE A 13 34.92 -22.80 -13.22
C PHE A 13 33.72 -22.44 -14.11
N LEU A 14 33.62 -23.05 -15.29
CA LEU A 14 32.49 -22.87 -16.21
C LEU A 14 31.16 -23.39 -15.62
N PHE A 15 31.18 -24.52 -14.90
CA PHE A 15 30.00 -25.01 -14.18
C PHE A 15 29.57 -24.07 -13.03
N LYS A 16 30.54 -23.46 -12.32
CA LYS A 16 30.23 -22.45 -11.29
C LYS A 16 29.63 -21.17 -11.87
N LEU A 17 30.13 -20.69 -13.01
CA LEU A 17 29.53 -19.54 -13.71
C LEU A 17 28.11 -19.83 -14.20
N SER A 18 27.88 -21.00 -14.82
CA SER A 18 26.55 -21.42 -15.28
C SER A 18 25.53 -21.50 -14.12
N LYS A 19 25.95 -22.03 -12.97
CA LYS A 19 25.07 -22.16 -11.79
C LYS A 19 24.72 -20.82 -11.15
N MET A 20 25.62 -19.83 -11.22
CA MET A 20 25.35 -18.45 -10.75
C MET A 20 24.43 -17.71 -11.74
N ALA A 21 24.66 -17.85 -13.05
CA ALA A 21 23.84 -17.24 -14.09
C ALA A 21 22.37 -17.67 -14.02
N ASN A 22 22.10 -18.97 -13.78
CA ASN A 22 20.73 -19.47 -13.68
C ASN A 22 19.95 -18.87 -12.49
N LYS A 23 20.62 -18.58 -11.37
CA LYS A 23 19.98 -17.91 -10.23
C LYS A 23 19.63 -16.46 -10.56
N CYS A 24 20.53 -15.74 -11.24
CA CYS A 24 20.29 -14.37 -11.68
C CYS A 24 19.15 -14.29 -12.69
N ILE A 25 19.06 -15.25 -13.62
CA ILE A 25 17.98 -15.33 -14.60
C ILE A 25 16.64 -15.57 -13.89
N PHE A 26 16.58 -16.50 -12.93
CA PHE A 26 15.36 -16.74 -12.14
C PHE A 26 14.91 -15.49 -11.37
N LEU A 27 15.84 -14.77 -10.73
CA LEU A 27 15.52 -13.53 -10.02
C LEU A 27 14.97 -12.46 -10.95
N PHE A 28 15.57 -12.30 -12.14
CA PHE A 28 15.12 -11.33 -13.14
C PHE A 28 13.71 -11.65 -13.65
N VAL A 29 13.42 -12.93 -13.97
CA VAL A 29 12.08 -13.37 -14.40
C VAL A 29 11.02 -13.13 -13.31
N CYS A 30 11.35 -13.38 -12.04
CA CYS A 30 10.44 -13.10 -10.92
C CYS A 30 10.14 -11.60 -10.78
N LEU A 31 11.17 -10.75 -10.88
CA LEU A 31 11.03 -9.29 -10.82
C LEU A 31 10.16 -8.75 -11.97
N CYS A 32 10.37 -9.24 -13.19
CA CYS A 32 9.56 -8.85 -14.34
C CYS A 32 8.10 -9.28 -14.20
N SER A 33 7.84 -10.45 -13.62
CA SER A 33 6.48 -10.96 -13.40
C SER A 33 5.69 -10.07 -12.44
N ILE A 34 6.33 -9.57 -11.38
CA ILE A 34 5.68 -8.68 -10.38
C ILE A 34 5.34 -7.32 -11.01
N ALA A 35 6.25 -6.75 -11.82
CA ALA A 35 6.02 -5.48 -12.48
C ALA A 35 4.86 -5.54 -13.50
N LEU A 36 4.68 -6.68 -14.18
CA LEU A 36 3.62 -6.87 -15.16
C LEU A 36 2.23 -6.94 -14.51
N ILE A 37 2.12 -7.53 -13.32
CA ILE A 37 0.85 -7.59 -12.58
C ILE A 37 0.47 -6.20 -12.04
N ALA A 38 1.44 -5.40 -11.59
CA ALA A 38 1.18 -4.04 -11.10
C ALA A 38 0.78 -3.04 -12.20
N ALA A 39 1.11 -3.34 -13.46
CA ALA A 39 0.79 -2.49 -14.60
C ALA A 39 -0.58 -2.78 -15.23
N LEU A 40 -1.32 -3.78 -14.75
CA LEU A 40 -2.69 -4.04 -15.21
C LEU A 40 -3.63 -2.98 -14.62
N PRO A 41 -4.27 -2.13 -15.44
CA PRO A 41 -5.28 -1.23 -14.94
C PRO A 41 -6.47 -2.05 -14.46
N LEU A 42 -6.73 -2.03 -13.14
CA LEU A 42 -8.00 -2.51 -12.58
C LEU A 42 -9.13 -1.66 -13.19
N GLN A 43 -9.93 -2.30 -14.03
CA GLN A 43 -11.06 -1.72 -14.72
C GLN A 43 -12.14 -1.34 -13.68
N GLU A 44 -12.16 -0.06 -13.24
CA GLU A 44 -13.27 0.47 -12.44
C GLU A 44 -14.47 0.75 -13.37
N ASP A 45 -15.55 0.02 -13.10
CA ASP A 45 -16.87 0.11 -13.71
C ASP A 45 -17.47 1.50 -13.41
N SER A 46 -17.27 2.45 -14.32
CA SER A 46 -17.69 3.85 -14.14
C SER A 46 -19.17 4.03 -14.45
N LYS A 47 -20.03 4.02 -13.41
CA LYS A 47 -21.36 4.61 -13.50
C LYS A 47 -21.27 6.14 -13.42
N VAL A 48 -21.71 6.79 -14.49
CA VAL A 48 -21.77 8.25 -14.68
C VAL A 48 -22.76 8.89 -13.68
N PRO A 49 -22.38 9.92 -12.89
CA PRO A 49 -23.32 10.73 -12.14
C PRO A 49 -23.98 11.82 -13.02
N GLN A 50 -25.28 12.06 -12.81
CA GLN A 50 -26.08 13.08 -13.49
C GLN A 50 -25.60 14.51 -13.23
N GLU A 51 -25.71 15.36 -14.25
CA GLU A 51 -25.38 16.79 -14.23
C GLU A 51 -26.23 17.58 -13.23
N GLY A 52 -25.59 18.46 -12.44
CA GLY A 52 -26.28 19.50 -11.68
C GLY A 52 -25.65 19.91 -10.35
N GLN A 53 -24.81 19.07 -9.74
CA GLN A 53 -24.04 19.45 -8.54
C GLN A 53 -22.54 19.42 -8.84
N PRO A 54 -21.74 20.40 -8.35
CA PRO A 54 -20.30 20.24 -8.35
C PRO A 54 -19.98 18.92 -7.64
N PRO A 55 -19.23 18.01 -8.26
CA PRO A 55 -18.92 16.74 -7.63
C PRO A 55 -17.99 17.05 -6.47
N VAL A 56 -18.55 17.15 -5.27
CA VAL A 56 -17.77 16.83 -4.07
C VAL A 56 -17.47 15.35 -4.23
N LEU A 57 -16.30 15.05 -4.78
CA LEU A 57 -15.74 13.70 -4.93
C LEU A 57 -15.41 13.17 -3.53
N ALA A 58 -16.45 12.99 -2.72
CA ALA A 58 -16.36 12.33 -1.44
C ALA A 58 -16.53 10.83 -1.68
N ARG A 59 -15.41 10.11 -1.80
CA ARG A 59 -15.42 8.65 -1.75
C ARG A 59 -15.56 8.25 -0.28
N HIS A 60 -16.81 8.09 0.18
CA HIS A 60 -17.12 7.50 1.47
C HIS A 60 -17.03 5.97 1.34
N VAL A 61 -15.87 5.38 1.62
CA VAL A 61 -15.76 3.93 1.74
C VAL A 61 -16.39 3.55 3.08
N ARG A 62 -17.34 2.61 3.10
CA ARG A 62 -17.85 2.08 4.36
C ARG A 62 -16.71 1.32 5.06
N SER A 63 -16.28 1.81 6.21
CA SER A 63 -15.30 1.12 7.04
C SER A 63 -15.87 -0.20 7.57
N PRO A 64 -15.00 -1.17 7.95
CA PRO A 64 -15.38 -2.37 8.68
C PRO A 64 -16.20 -2.01 9.94
N ASP A 65 -17.10 -2.89 10.38
CA ASP A 65 -17.98 -2.66 11.53
C ASP A 65 -17.25 -1.94 12.68
N GLY A 66 -17.72 -0.73 13.03
CA GLY A 66 -17.14 0.10 14.09
C GLY A 66 -16.08 1.12 13.67
N GLY A 67 -15.86 1.35 12.37
CA GLY A 67 -15.03 2.45 11.86
C GLY A 67 -15.75 3.38 10.88
N SER A 68 -15.08 4.47 10.49
CA SER A 68 -15.47 5.36 9.39
C SER A 68 -14.24 5.84 8.61
N VAL A 69 -14.34 5.91 7.30
CA VAL A 69 -13.34 6.56 6.46
C VAL A 69 -14.04 7.49 5.50
N GLY A 70 -13.44 8.65 5.25
CA GLY A 70 -13.96 9.60 4.30
C GLY A 70 -12.86 10.40 3.67
N VAL A 71 -13.21 10.93 2.50
CA VAL A 71 -12.37 11.81 1.71
C VAL A 71 -13.25 12.99 1.36
N ASP A 72 -12.74 14.19 1.54
CA ASP A 72 -13.44 15.42 1.23
C ASP A 72 -12.55 16.22 0.28
N VAL A 73 -13.09 16.56 -0.90
CA VAL A 73 -12.37 17.34 -1.91
C VAL A 73 -13.21 18.56 -2.25
N ASN A 74 -12.58 19.72 -2.18
CA ASN A 74 -13.13 20.99 -2.63
C ASN A 74 -12.10 21.72 -3.50
N GLN A 75 -12.47 22.88 -4.02
CA GLN A 75 -11.61 23.67 -4.91
C GLN A 75 -10.29 24.09 -4.26
N ASP A 76 -10.29 24.31 -2.94
CA ASP A 76 -9.16 24.89 -2.21
C ASP A 76 -8.35 23.85 -1.42
N SER A 77 -8.90 22.65 -1.21
CA SER A 77 -8.29 21.61 -0.39
C SER A 77 -8.84 20.21 -0.67
N ALA A 78 -8.01 19.23 -0.36
CA ALA A 78 -8.41 17.83 -0.24
C ALA A 78 -8.07 17.32 1.16
N SER A 79 -8.91 16.48 1.74
CA SER A 79 -8.64 15.83 3.02
C SER A 79 -9.13 14.40 3.03
N ALA A 80 -8.49 13.58 3.86
CA ALA A 80 -8.89 12.21 4.13
C ALA A 80 -8.91 12.03 5.64
N HIS A 81 -9.91 11.31 6.14
CA HIS A 81 -10.08 11.01 7.55
C HIS A 81 -10.38 9.53 7.74
N TYR A 82 -9.85 8.96 8.81
CA TYR A 82 -10.03 7.58 9.22
C TYR A 82 -10.30 7.55 10.72
N ASN A 83 -11.28 6.77 11.13
CA ASN A 83 -11.59 6.49 12.52
C ASN A 83 -11.95 5.00 12.65
N GLN A 84 -11.46 4.34 13.68
CA GLN A 84 -11.66 2.92 13.89
C GLN A 84 -11.65 2.58 15.37
N ASN A 85 -12.72 1.94 15.83
CA ASN A 85 -12.67 1.18 17.06
C ASN A 85 -11.78 -0.06 16.84
N ILE A 86 -10.64 -0.10 17.53
CA ILE A 86 -9.66 -1.20 17.47
C ILE A 86 -10.11 -2.33 18.38
N TYR A 87 -10.62 -1.98 19.57
CA TYR A 87 -10.98 -2.95 20.58
C TYR A 87 -12.06 -2.41 21.50
N THR A 88 -13.03 -3.26 21.81
CA THR A 88 -13.98 -3.05 22.90
C THR A 88 -14.04 -4.34 23.69
N SER A 89 -13.86 -4.25 25.01
CA SER A 89 -14.03 -5.41 25.90
C SER A 89 -15.48 -5.89 25.91
N ASP A 90 -15.70 -7.16 26.22
CA ASP A 90 -17.05 -7.75 26.22
C ASP A 90 -18.00 -7.08 27.22
N ASP A 91 -17.44 -6.55 28.32
CA ASP A 91 -18.15 -5.79 29.34
C ASP A 91 -18.28 -4.29 29.02
N GLY A 92 -17.69 -3.83 27.90
CA GLY A 92 -17.70 -2.43 27.46
C GLY A 92 -16.87 -1.47 28.32
N ASN A 93 -16.21 -1.98 29.36
CA ASN A 93 -15.45 -1.17 30.31
C ASN A 93 -14.09 -0.72 29.79
N PHE A 94 -13.61 -1.29 28.70
CA PHE A 94 -12.36 -0.89 28.06
C PHE A 94 -12.57 -0.74 26.56
N LYS A 95 -12.15 0.41 26.02
CA LYS A 95 -12.21 0.70 24.59
C LYS A 95 -10.91 1.32 24.11
N VAL A 96 -10.54 0.98 22.87
CA VAL A 96 -9.39 1.54 22.17
C VAL A 96 -9.85 1.97 20.78
N ASP A 97 -9.69 3.25 20.50
CA ASP A 97 -10.00 3.87 19.22
C ASP A 97 -8.72 4.43 18.58
N ALA A 98 -8.68 4.42 17.25
CA ALA A 98 -7.65 5.08 16.46
C ALA A 98 -8.28 6.01 15.43
N ALA A 99 -7.68 7.18 15.28
CA ALA A 99 -8.05 8.17 14.28
C ALA A 99 -6.81 8.64 13.51
N ALA A 100 -6.99 8.93 12.23
CA ALA A 100 -5.98 9.55 11.39
C ALA A 100 -6.64 10.56 10.44
N GLN A 101 -5.91 11.62 10.10
CA GLN A 101 -6.33 12.62 9.14
C GLN A 101 -5.14 13.08 8.29
N ALA A 102 -5.41 13.31 7.02
CA ALA A 102 -4.50 13.98 6.10
C ALA A 102 -5.26 15.11 5.40
N SER A 103 -4.59 16.22 5.11
CA SER A 103 -5.14 17.30 4.31
C SER A 103 -4.07 17.96 3.48
N HIS A 104 -4.46 18.46 2.31
CA HIS A 104 -3.64 19.22 1.40
C HIS A 104 -4.40 20.49 1.01
N ASN A 105 -3.74 21.64 1.11
CA ASN A 105 -4.28 22.93 0.70
C ASN A 105 -3.68 23.31 -0.65
N PHE A 106 -4.51 23.48 -1.67
CA PHE A 106 -4.06 23.83 -3.02
C PHE A 106 -3.67 25.31 -3.16
N HIS A 107 -4.18 26.19 -2.30
CA HIS A 107 -3.83 27.61 -2.30
C HIS A 107 -2.44 27.86 -1.73
N THR A 108 -2.13 27.26 -0.59
CA THR A 108 -0.82 27.41 0.07
C THR A 108 0.17 26.31 -0.31
N ASN A 109 -0.28 25.27 -1.03
CA ASN A 109 0.49 24.07 -1.37
C ASN A 109 1.07 23.36 -0.13
N ASP A 110 0.32 23.38 0.97
CA ASP A 110 0.73 22.79 2.24
C ASP A 110 0.06 21.44 2.47
N ASN A 111 0.75 20.57 3.21
CA ASN A 111 0.20 19.30 3.66
C ASN A 111 0.17 19.26 5.20
N SER A 112 -0.90 18.70 5.75
CA SER A 112 -1.04 18.46 7.18
C SER A 112 -1.49 17.03 7.43
N TYR A 113 -0.89 16.40 8.43
CA TYR A 113 -1.15 15.01 8.80
C TYR A 113 -1.28 14.93 10.32
N SER A 114 -2.26 14.17 10.79
CA SER A 114 -2.47 13.92 12.21
C SER A 114 -2.95 12.50 12.43
N GLY A 115 -2.72 12.00 13.64
CA GLY A 115 -3.20 10.71 14.07
C GLY A 115 -3.21 10.62 15.58
N ALA A 116 -4.12 9.83 16.12
CA ALA A 116 -4.28 9.63 17.55
C ALA A 116 -4.73 8.19 17.82
N ILE A 117 -4.32 7.68 18.98
CA ILE A 117 -4.85 6.46 19.58
C ILE A 117 -5.36 6.87 20.95
N SER A 118 -6.62 6.55 21.24
CA SER A 118 -7.27 6.85 22.52
C SER A 118 -7.74 5.58 23.18
N GLY A 119 -7.48 5.45 24.47
CA GLY A 119 -8.05 4.39 25.30
C GLY A 119 -8.96 5.00 26.36
N SER A 120 -10.10 4.37 26.60
CA SER A 120 -11.00 4.73 27.70
C SER A 120 -11.28 3.51 28.57
N PHE A 121 -11.32 3.71 29.89
CA PHE A 121 -11.72 2.69 30.84
C PHE A 121 -12.77 3.21 31.84
N SER A 122 -13.66 2.34 32.29
CA SER A 122 -14.64 2.60 33.36
C SER A 122 -14.49 1.56 34.46
N TRP A 123 -14.71 1.97 35.72
CA TRP A 123 -14.62 1.13 36.92
C TRP A 123 -15.94 1.17 37.70
#